data_AF-A0A3L6N075-F1
#
_entry.id   AF-A0A3L6N075-F1
#
_cell.length_a   1.000
_cell.length_b   1.000
_cell.length_c   1.000
_cell.angle_alpha   90.00
_cell.angle_beta   90.00
_cell.angle_gamma   90.00
#
_symmetry.space_group_name_H-M   'P 1'
#
loop_
_entity.id
_entity.type
_entity.pdbx_description
1 polymer ?
#
loop_
_entity_poly.entity_id
_entity_poly.type
_entity_poly.pdbx_seq_one_letter_code
_entity_poly.pdbx_strand_id
1 'polypeptide(L)'
;MREKVQRFMTRTTGHAEAEPTPMDWIYEARTYGMHIRFNTPTAGSIDWVGEQITYRKVRFTMTDLSEMLHALKDEARRSMATLAMVSDTNHLPRIPWSKVEDDHAEDRMGYSFLDDDRNTEWTQHGKSWIMHKVGRSRDLRCAWIDPSKANPFRAKAVQEYGQEVEQLAGGQ
;
A
#
# COMPACT_ATOMS: atom_id res chain seq x y z
N MET A 1 -14.14 11.27 -3.19
CA MET A 1 -13.11 10.21 -3.10
C MET A 1 -13.00 9.68 -1.68
N ARG A 2 -12.64 10.52 -0.69
CA ARG A 2 -12.70 10.18 0.76
C ARG A 2 -14.04 9.63 1.23
N GLU A 3 -15.14 10.20 0.76
CA GLU A 3 -16.51 9.81 1.14
C GLU A 3 -16.88 8.36 0.74
N LYS A 4 -16.32 7.85 -0.38
CA LYS A 4 -16.58 6.48 -0.83
C LYS A 4 -15.72 5.49 -0.03
N VAL A 5 -14.45 5.82 0.20
CA VAL A 5 -13.52 5.00 1.00
C VAL A 5 -14.02 4.87 2.45
N GLN A 6 -14.43 5.97 3.07
CA GLN A 6 -15.03 5.94 4.42
C GLN A 6 -16.36 5.18 4.50
N ARG A 7 -17.13 5.11 3.41
CA ARG A 7 -18.43 4.41 3.39
C ARG A 7 -18.29 2.89 3.42
N PHE A 8 -17.19 2.34 2.90
CA PHE A 8 -16.99 0.89 2.78
C PHE A 8 -16.00 0.33 3.83
N MET A 9 -15.10 1.16 4.37
CA MET A 9 -14.22 0.79 5.50
C MET A 9 -15.01 0.83 6.82
N THR A 10 -15.77 -0.23 7.13
CA THR A 10 -16.62 -0.30 8.32
C THR A 10 -16.06 -1.18 9.44
N ARG A 11 -14.94 -0.76 10.03
CA ARG A 11 -14.70 -0.71 11.49
C ARG A 11 -13.22 -0.42 11.76
N THR A 12 -12.98 0.54 12.64
CA THR A 12 -11.78 0.61 13.46
C THR A 12 -12.05 -0.14 14.75
N THR A 13 -11.23 -1.13 15.09
CA THR A 13 -11.14 -1.57 16.48
C THR A 13 -10.40 -0.51 17.28
N GLY A 14 -11.14 0.31 18.03
CA GLY A 14 -10.62 0.92 19.26
C GLY A 14 -10.58 2.44 19.35
N HIS A 15 -10.43 3.17 18.23
CA HIS A 15 -10.38 4.64 18.30
C HIS A 15 -11.18 5.29 17.16
N ALA A 16 -12.02 6.25 17.53
CA ALA A 16 -12.94 6.95 16.62
C ALA A 16 -12.22 7.85 15.59
N GLU A 17 -10.89 7.98 15.67
CA GLU A 17 -10.07 8.83 14.80
C GLU A 17 -9.01 8.07 14.00
N ALA A 18 -8.96 6.74 14.07
CA ALA A 18 -7.99 5.98 13.26
C ALA A 18 -8.45 5.91 11.79
N GLU A 19 -7.64 6.39 10.84
CA GLU A 19 -7.87 6.13 9.42
C GLU A 19 -7.45 4.68 9.12
N PRO A 20 -8.37 3.81 8.67
CA PRO A 20 -8.06 2.39 8.53
C PRO A 20 -7.11 2.15 7.36
N THR A 21 -6.00 1.46 7.63
CA THR A 21 -4.95 1.22 6.64
C THR A 21 -5.23 -0.06 5.83
N PRO A 22 -4.62 -0.21 4.64
CA PRO A 22 -4.70 -1.47 3.88
C PRO A 22 -4.17 -2.69 4.67
N MET A 23 -3.22 -2.48 5.58
CA MET A 23 -2.68 -3.54 6.44
C MET A 23 -3.69 -3.99 7.49
N ASP A 24 -4.42 -3.06 8.10
CA ASP A 24 -5.50 -3.38 9.05
C ASP A 24 -6.56 -4.26 8.37
N TRP A 25 -6.91 -3.93 7.13
CA TRP A 25 -7.85 -4.73 6.35
C TRP A 25 -7.34 -6.16 6.09
N ILE A 26 -6.06 -6.35 5.81
CA ILE A 26 -5.46 -7.69 5.59
C ILE A 26 -5.47 -8.50 6.90
N TYR A 27 -5.10 -7.89 8.02
CA TYR A 27 -5.14 -8.55 9.34
C TYR A 27 -6.56 -8.90 9.76
N GLU A 28 -7.52 -8.01 9.53
CA GLU A 28 -8.93 -8.26 9.79
C GLU A 28 -9.50 -9.34 8.87
N ALA A 29 -9.17 -9.34 7.58
CA ALA A 29 -9.60 -10.37 6.63
C ALA A 29 -9.07 -11.76 7.04
N ARG A 30 -7.81 -11.84 7.48
CA ARG A 30 -7.21 -13.07 8.02
C ARG A 30 -7.93 -13.53 9.29
N THR A 31 -8.21 -12.59 10.20
CA THR A 31 -8.90 -12.87 11.48
C THR A 31 -10.35 -13.29 11.25
N TYR A 32 -11.03 -12.67 10.29
CA TYR A 32 -12.38 -13.01 9.85
C TYR A 32 -12.44 -14.40 9.21
N GLY A 33 -11.47 -14.75 8.35
CA GLY A 33 -11.36 -16.09 7.78
C GLY A 33 -11.14 -17.19 8.83
N MET A 34 -10.40 -16.87 9.91
CA MET A 34 -10.23 -17.74 11.06
C MET A 34 -11.52 -17.84 11.89
N HIS A 35 -12.24 -16.74 12.08
CA HIS A 35 -13.53 -16.70 12.78
C HIS A 35 -14.62 -17.52 12.07
N ILE A 36 -14.68 -17.50 10.73
CA ILE A 36 -15.60 -18.32 9.93
C ILE A 36 -15.32 -19.82 10.13
N ARG A 37 -14.05 -20.23 10.21
CA ARG A 37 -13.67 -21.64 10.33
C ARG A 37 -14.04 -22.26 11.69
N PHE A 38 -14.07 -21.48 12.75
CA PHE A 38 -14.22 -22.01 14.12
C PHE A 38 -15.49 -21.59 14.84
N ASN A 39 -16.23 -20.58 14.36
CA ASN A 39 -17.39 -20.09 15.07
C ASN A 39 -18.44 -19.52 14.11
N THR A 40 -19.40 -20.34 13.67
CA THR A 40 -20.67 -19.83 13.16
C THR A 40 -21.79 -20.64 13.81
N PRO A 41 -22.51 -20.02 14.75
CA PRO A 41 -23.73 -19.36 14.35
C PRO A 41 -23.84 -17.97 14.97
N THR A 42 -23.53 -16.94 14.20
CA THR A 42 -24.09 -15.60 14.45
C THR A 42 -24.82 -15.19 13.19
N ALA A 43 -26.10 -14.88 13.36
CA ALA A 43 -27.03 -14.54 12.29
C ALA A 43 -26.51 -13.34 11.47
N GLY A 44 -26.32 -13.59 10.17
CA GLY A 44 -26.46 -12.66 9.04
C GLY A 44 -25.92 -11.23 9.16
N SER A 45 -24.90 -10.91 8.38
CA SER A 45 -24.69 -9.53 7.93
C SER A 45 -24.24 -9.44 6.47
N ILE A 46 -24.30 -10.52 5.68
CA ILE A 46 -24.12 -10.46 4.23
C ILE A 46 -25.38 -11.07 3.64
N ASP A 47 -26.26 -10.22 3.13
CA ASP A 47 -27.42 -10.65 2.35
C ASP A 47 -27.07 -10.50 0.87
N TRP A 48 -27.32 -11.56 0.10
CA TRP A 48 -27.01 -11.62 -1.32
C TRP A 48 -28.31 -11.88 -2.07
N VAL A 49 -28.78 -10.88 -2.80
CA VAL A 49 -29.99 -10.99 -3.64
C VAL A 49 -29.61 -10.67 -5.08
N GLY A 50 -29.54 -11.70 -5.93
CA GLY A 50 -29.17 -11.55 -7.33
C GLY A 50 -27.73 -11.05 -7.50
N GLU A 51 -27.55 -9.82 -7.98
CA GLU A 51 -26.24 -9.16 -8.11
C GLU A 51 -25.93 -8.21 -6.92
N GLN A 52 -26.87 -8.01 -6.01
CA GLN A 52 -26.75 -7.06 -4.92
C GLN A 52 -26.28 -7.72 -3.63
N ILE A 53 -25.17 -7.22 -3.09
CA ILE A 53 -24.61 -7.58 -1.80
C ILE A 53 -25.00 -6.47 -0.81
N THR A 54 -25.68 -6.85 0.27
CA THR A 54 -26.00 -5.97 1.38
C THR A 54 -25.17 -6.37 2.59
N TYR A 55 -24.24 -5.49 2.97
CA TYR A 55 -23.52 -5.59 4.23
C TYR A 55 -23.95 -4.45 5.16
N ARG A 56 -24.60 -4.79 6.29
CA ARG A 56 -25.18 -3.82 7.24
C ARG A 56 -26.12 -2.81 6.55
N LYS A 57 -25.74 -1.53 6.51
CA LYS A 57 -26.50 -0.43 5.88
C LYS A 57 -26.00 -0.10 4.46
N VAL A 58 -25.02 -0.84 3.96
CA VAL A 58 -24.39 -0.59 2.66
C VAL A 58 -24.84 -1.67 1.69
N ARG A 59 -25.43 -1.25 0.58
CA ARG A 59 -25.82 -2.11 -0.53
C ARG A 59 -25.03 -1.72 -1.75
N PHE A 60 -24.42 -2.70 -2.40
CA PHE A 60 -23.60 -2.52 -3.59
C PHE A 60 -23.69 -3.76 -4.48
N THR A 61 -23.46 -3.59 -5.76
CA THR A 61 -23.37 -4.70 -6.73
C THR A 61 -21.95 -5.25 -6.81
N MET A 62 -21.79 -6.45 -7.37
CA MET A 62 -20.45 -6.97 -7.69
C MET A 62 -19.71 -6.04 -8.68
N THR A 63 -20.44 -5.38 -9.58
CA THR A 63 -19.92 -4.34 -10.47
C THR A 63 -19.37 -3.15 -9.69
N ASP A 64 -20.13 -2.61 -8.73
CA ASP A 64 -19.67 -1.50 -7.87
C ASP A 64 -18.40 -1.87 -7.09
N LEU A 65 -18.31 -3.11 -6.59
CA LEU A 65 -17.14 -3.60 -5.89
C LEU A 65 -15.93 -3.72 -6.83
N SER A 66 -16.12 -4.24 -8.04
CA SER A 66 -15.06 -4.33 -9.05
C SER A 66 -14.55 -2.95 -9.46
N GLU A 67 -15.46 -1.99 -9.67
CA GLU A 67 -15.10 -0.60 -9.97
C GLU A 67 -14.31 0.04 -8.83
N MET A 68 -14.73 -0.18 -7.59
CA MET A 68 -14.01 0.31 -6.41
C MET A 68 -12.60 -0.28 -6.33
N LEU A 69 -12.46 -1.60 -6.53
CA LEU A 69 -11.15 -2.25 -6.52
C LEU A 69 -10.25 -1.73 -7.65
N HIS A 70 -10.80 -1.49 -8.85
CA HIS A 70 -10.04 -0.89 -9.94
C HIS A 70 -9.62 0.55 -9.61
N ALA A 71 -10.50 1.36 -9.05
CA ALA A 71 -10.18 2.71 -8.63
C ALA A 71 -9.07 2.74 -7.56
N LEU A 72 -9.15 1.85 -6.56
CA LEU A 72 -8.13 1.70 -5.53
C LEU A 72 -6.79 1.25 -6.12
N LYS A 73 -6.82 0.27 -7.04
CA LYS A 73 -5.61 -0.18 -7.75
C LYS A 73 -4.96 0.97 -8.53
N ASP A 74 -5.75 1.77 -9.22
CA ASP A 74 -5.24 2.87 -10.04
C ASP A 74 -4.74 4.04 -9.19
N GLU A 75 -5.32 4.26 -8.01
CA GLU A 75 -4.79 5.19 -7.00
C GLU A 75 -3.45 4.71 -6.44
N ALA A 76 -3.37 3.45 -5.98
CA ALA A 76 -2.12 2.88 -5.50
C ALA A 76 -1.01 2.93 -6.55
N ARG A 77 -1.34 2.65 -7.83
CA ARG A 77 -0.40 2.78 -8.95
C ARG A 77 0.11 4.21 -9.12
N ARG A 78 -0.78 5.21 -9.02
CA ARG A 78 -0.39 6.63 -9.12
C ARG A 78 0.51 7.04 -7.96
N SER A 79 0.15 6.70 -6.72
CA SER A 79 0.98 6.99 -5.55
C SER A 79 2.35 6.33 -5.65
N MET A 80 2.41 5.06 -6.07
CA MET A 80 3.68 4.36 -6.32
C MET A 80 4.51 5.03 -7.42
N ALA A 81 3.89 5.53 -8.49
CA ALA A 81 4.60 6.23 -9.56
C ALA A 81 5.21 7.55 -9.06
N THR A 82 4.46 8.33 -8.27
CA THR A 82 4.93 9.55 -7.63
C THR A 82 6.13 9.26 -6.72
N LEU A 83 5.99 8.31 -5.79
CA LEU A 83 7.05 7.94 -4.85
C LEU A 83 8.30 7.39 -5.54
N ALA A 84 8.13 6.62 -6.62
CA ALA A 84 9.25 6.11 -7.39
C ALA A 84 9.88 7.13 -8.35
N MET A 85 9.35 8.37 -8.41
CA MET A 85 9.76 9.44 -9.32
C MET A 85 9.70 9.02 -10.80
N VAL A 86 8.57 8.40 -11.18
CA VAL A 86 8.32 7.91 -12.54
C VAL A 86 6.98 8.44 -13.04
N SER A 87 6.90 8.80 -14.33
CA SER A 87 5.65 9.20 -14.98
C SER A 87 4.68 8.04 -15.22
N ASP A 88 5.19 6.82 -15.39
CA ASP A 88 4.40 5.62 -15.61
C ASP A 88 4.97 4.42 -14.83
N THR A 89 4.08 3.77 -14.07
CA THR A 89 4.32 2.51 -13.35
C THR A 89 4.99 1.40 -14.17
N ASN A 90 4.88 1.40 -15.50
CA ASN A 90 5.54 0.39 -16.34
C ASN A 90 7.08 0.46 -16.29
N HIS A 91 7.66 1.57 -15.83
CA HIS A 91 9.12 1.67 -15.64
C HIS A 91 9.56 1.26 -14.23
N LEU A 92 8.65 0.80 -13.36
CA LEU A 92 9.02 0.23 -12.07
C LEU A 92 9.70 -1.13 -12.27
N PRO A 93 10.69 -1.48 -11.44
CA PRO A 93 11.28 -2.81 -11.46
C PRO A 93 10.18 -3.85 -11.21
N ARG A 94 10.12 -4.86 -12.09
CA ARG A 94 9.11 -5.90 -12.00
C ARG A 94 9.47 -6.88 -10.89
N ILE A 95 8.56 -7.08 -9.95
CA ILE A 95 8.70 -8.09 -8.91
C ILE A 95 8.35 -9.45 -9.53
N PRO A 96 9.28 -10.44 -9.53
CA PRO A 96 9.01 -11.77 -10.05
C PRO A 96 8.22 -12.57 -9.00
N TRP A 97 6.94 -12.27 -8.82
CA TRP A 97 6.08 -12.85 -7.78
C TRP A 97 6.14 -14.38 -7.67
N SER A 98 6.34 -15.09 -8.78
CA SER A 98 6.45 -16.55 -8.80
C SER A 98 7.78 -17.10 -8.26
N LYS A 99 8.78 -16.25 -8.04
CA LYS A 99 10.11 -16.59 -7.53
C LYS A 99 10.40 -15.93 -6.18
N VAL A 100 9.44 -15.21 -5.60
CA VAL A 100 9.63 -14.58 -4.29
C VAL A 100 9.63 -15.70 -3.26
N GLU A 101 10.73 -15.81 -2.53
CA GLU A 101 10.86 -16.71 -1.40
C GLU A 101 10.74 -15.93 -0.09
N ASP A 102 10.31 -16.60 0.98
CA ASP A 102 10.29 -16.05 2.33
C ASP A 102 10.78 -17.14 3.29
N ASP A 103 11.37 -16.72 4.41
CA ASP A 103 11.76 -17.62 5.49
C ASP A 103 10.86 -17.34 6.70
N HIS A 104 9.77 -18.10 6.77
CA HIS A 104 8.81 -17.97 7.87
C HIS A 104 9.34 -18.45 9.22
N ALA A 105 10.51 -19.11 9.27
CA ALA A 105 11.16 -19.50 10.51
C ALA A 105 12.08 -18.41 11.07
N GLU A 106 12.38 -17.36 10.29
CA GLU A 106 13.21 -16.24 10.72
C GLU A 106 12.36 -15.23 11.52
N ASP A 107 12.70 -15.10 12.81
CA ASP A 107 11.98 -14.26 13.78
C ASP A 107 12.81 -13.03 14.20
N ARG A 108 13.90 -12.73 13.48
CA ARG A 108 14.68 -11.53 13.73
C ARG A 108 13.80 -10.28 13.56
N MET A 109 13.77 -9.44 14.60
CA MET A 109 13.09 -8.16 14.55
C MET A 109 13.58 -7.33 13.34
N GLY A 110 12.66 -6.91 12.49
CA GLY A 110 12.95 -6.14 11.28
C GLY A 110 13.30 -6.98 10.05
N TYR A 111 13.22 -8.31 10.13
CA TYR A 111 13.31 -9.17 8.96
C TYR A 111 12.16 -8.90 7.98
N SER A 112 12.50 -8.79 6.71
CA SER A 112 11.57 -8.80 5.60
C SER A 112 12.01 -9.83 4.57
N PHE A 113 11.10 -10.37 3.78
CA PHE A 113 11.43 -11.17 2.59
C PHE A 113 12.39 -10.45 1.63
N LEU A 114 12.50 -9.11 1.72
CA LEU A 114 13.48 -8.32 0.97
C LEU A 114 14.93 -8.58 1.40
N ASP A 115 15.15 -9.09 2.61
CA ASP A 115 16.45 -9.44 3.18
C ASP A 115 16.86 -10.89 2.89
N ASP A 116 15.97 -11.69 2.30
CA ASP A 116 16.25 -13.08 1.94
C ASP A 116 17.28 -13.15 0.80
N ASP A 117 18.38 -13.88 1.03
CA ASP A 117 19.46 -14.03 0.05
C ASP A 117 18.96 -14.58 -1.29
N ARG A 118 17.93 -15.43 -1.29
CA ARG A 118 17.30 -16.03 -2.48
C ARG A 118 16.59 -14.99 -3.33
N ASN A 119 16.18 -13.87 -2.74
CA ASN A 119 15.56 -12.74 -3.43
C ASN A 119 16.55 -11.68 -3.94
N THR A 120 17.85 -11.81 -3.65
CA THR A 120 18.88 -10.79 -3.94
C THR A 120 18.93 -10.38 -5.42
N GLU A 121 18.74 -11.33 -6.34
CA GLU A 121 18.84 -11.10 -7.78
C GLU A 121 17.88 -10.01 -8.26
N TRP A 122 16.66 -9.97 -7.73
CA TRP A 122 15.65 -9.00 -8.16
C TRP A 122 15.56 -7.80 -7.22
N THR A 123 15.87 -7.95 -5.92
CA THR A 123 15.82 -6.84 -4.96
C THR A 123 16.93 -5.81 -5.20
N GLN A 124 18.09 -6.21 -5.73
CA GLN A 124 19.18 -5.30 -6.08
C GLN A 124 18.76 -4.20 -7.06
N HIS A 125 17.78 -4.45 -7.93
CA HIS A 125 17.29 -3.44 -8.88
C HIS A 125 16.54 -2.29 -8.20
N GLY A 126 15.96 -2.54 -7.02
CA GLY A 126 15.29 -1.52 -6.22
C GLY A 126 16.24 -0.72 -5.30
N LYS A 127 17.42 -1.27 -4.99
CA LYS A 127 18.39 -0.61 -4.09
C LYS A 127 18.86 0.73 -4.68
N SER A 128 18.80 1.78 -3.86
CA SER A 128 19.15 3.16 -4.25
C SER A 128 18.41 3.70 -5.49
N TRP A 129 17.25 3.14 -5.83
CA TRP A 129 16.47 3.52 -7.02
C TRP A 129 16.20 5.03 -7.10
N ILE A 130 15.68 5.61 -6.02
CA ILE A 130 15.31 7.04 -5.97
C ILE A 130 16.57 7.91 -6.12
N MET A 131 17.65 7.56 -5.44
CA MET A 131 18.92 8.28 -5.54
C MET A 131 19.48 8.24 -6.96
N HIS A 132 19.37 7.11 -7.66
CA HIS A 132 19.76 7.01 -9.06
C HIS A 132 18.86 7.85 -9.98
N LYS A 133 17.56 7.93 -9.71
CA LYS A 133 16.62 8.78 -10.47
C LYS A 133 16.92 10.27 -10.30
N VAL A 134 17.08 10.73 -9.07
CA VAL A 134 17.48 12.11 -8.75
C VAL A 134 18.84 12.42 -9.35
N GLY A 135 19.77 11.46 -9.28
CA GLY A 135 21.10 11.58 -9.87
C GLY A 135 21.08 11.68 -11.39
N ARG A 136 20.19 11.00 -12.11
CA ARG A 136 20.18 10.98 -13.59
C ARG A 136 19.38 12.12 -14.22
N SER A 137 18.27 12.54 -13.60
CA SER A 137 17.42 13.61 -14.14
C SER A 137 17.91 14.98 -13.70
N ARG A 138 18.14 15.89 -14.65
CA ARG A 138 18.54 17.27 -14.37
C ARG A 138 17.47 18.00 -13.53
N ASP A 139 16.20 17.81 -13.87
CA ASP A 139 15.09 18.49 -13.20
C ASP A 139 14.95 18.01 -11.75
N LEU A 140 14.99 16.69 -11.53
CA LEU A 140 14.97 16.13 -10.18
C LEU A 140 16.20 16.54 -9.38
N ARG A 141 17.39 16.54 -10.00
CA ARG A 141 18.61 17.01 -9.35
C ARG A 141 18.49 18.47 -8.91
N CYS A 142 17.96 19.35 -9.75
CA CYS A 142 17.72 20.75 -9.40
C CYS A 142 16.64 20.91 -8.32
N ALA A 143 15.62 20.04 -8.28
CA ALA A 143 14.57 20.08 -7.27
C ALA A 143 15.02 19.54 -5.91
N TRP A 144 15.93 18.55 -5.88
CA TRP A 144 16.31 17.81 -4.68
C TRP A 144 17.68 18.15 -4.13
N ILE A 145 18.63 18.58 -4.98
CA ILE A 145 20.03 18.78 -4.62
C ILE A 145 20.41 20.27 -4.69
N ASP A 146 21.07 20.74 -3.65
CA ASP A 146 21.73 22.03 -3.56
C ASP A 146 23.22 21.81 -3.25
N PRO A 147 24.12 21.92 -4.25
CA PRO A 147 25.54 21.61 -4.08
C PRO A 147 26.29 22.62 -3.21
N SER A 148 25.67 23.76 -2.86
CA SER A 148 26.29 24.81 -2.05
C SER A 148 26.22 24.54 -0.54
N LYS A 149 25.41 23.55 -0.12
CA LYS A 149 25.13 23.26 1.29
C LYS A 149 25.90 22.03 1.77
N ALA A 150 26.24 22.04 3.06
CA ALA A 150 26.88 20.90 3.72
C ALA A 150 26.03 19.62 3.68
N ASN A 151 24.70 19.74 3.80
CA ASN A 151 23.76 18.70 3.41
C ASN A 151 23.24 19.03 2.01
N PRO A 152 23.57 18.21 0.98
CA PRO A 152 23.19 18.51 -0.40
C PRO A 152 21.68 18.36 -0.62
N PHE A 153 20.93 17.68 0.25
CA PHE A 153 19.49 17.50 0.07
C PHE A 153 18.68 18.71 0.55
N ARG A 154 17.71 19.13 -0.26
CA ARG A 154 16.78 20.20 0.12
C ARG A 154 15.77 19.68 1.13
N ALA A 155 15.77 20.26 2.33
CA ALA A 155 14.89 19.87 3.43
C ALA A 155 13.40 19.81 3.04
N LYS A 156 12.93 20.80 2.26
CA LYS A 156 11.53 20.84 1.79
C LYS A 156 11.15 19.61 0.95
N ALA A 157 12.00 19.23 -0.01
CA ALA A 157 11.73 18.08 -0.89
C ALA A 157 11.72 16.76 -0.10
N VAL A 158 12.63 16.62 0.87
CA VAL A 158 12.68 15.44 1.77
C VAL A 158 11.43 15.37 2.65
N GLN A 159 10.96 16.51 3.18
CA GLN A 159 9.75 16.56 4.00
C GLN A 159 8.48 16.24 3.20
N GLU A 160 8.31 16.84 2.03
CA GLU A 160 7.16 16.57 1.15
C GLU A 160 7.10 15.09 0.77
N TYR A 161 8.25 14.51 0.40
CA TYR A 161 8.34 13.09 0.10
C TYR A 161 8.06 12.20 1.33
N GLY A 162 8.56 12.58 2.52
CA GLY A 162 8.26 11.88 3.76
C GLY A 162 6.77 11.83 4.05
N GLN A 163 6.05 12.94 3.83
CA GLN A 163 4.60 12.99 4.00
C GLN A 163 3.86 12.10 3.00
N GLU A 164 4.31 12.02 1.75
CA GLU A 164 3.71 11.11 0.76
C GLU A 164 3.92 9.63 1.13
N VAL A 165 5.08 9.30 1.70
CA VAL A 165 5.36 7.95 2.21
C VAL A 165 4.47 7.63 3.42
N GLU A 166 4.34 8.56 4.35
CA GLU A 166 3.47 8.40 5.54
C GLU A 166 1.99 8.22 5.13
N GLN A 167 1.52 8.99 4.14
CA GLN A 167 0.17 8.84 3.58
C GLN A 167 -0.06 7.45 2.97
N LEU A 168 0.94 6.90 2.27
CA LEU A 168 0.84 5.54 1.75
C LEU A 168 0.87 4.48 2.86
N ALA A 169 1.67 4.71 3.89
CA ALA A 169 1.80 3.82 5.06
C ALA A 169 0.57 3.87 5.99
N GLY A 170 -0.30 4.86 5.83
CA GLY A 170 -1.49 5.05 6.64
C GLY A 170 -1.21 5.68 8.01
N GLY A 171 -0.12 6.44 8.15
CA GLY A 171 0.23 7.15 9.37
C GLY A 171 -0.34 8.57 9.41
N GLN A 172 -1.37 8.78 10.23
CA GLN A 172 -1.63 10.03 10.96
C GLN A 172 -2.00 9.70 12.41
#